data_AF-A0A450VVD1-F1
#
_entry.id   AF-A0A450VVD1-F1
#
_cell.length_a   1.000
_cell.length_b   1.000
_cell.length_c   1.000
_cell.angle_alpha   90.00
_cell.angle_beta   90.00
_cell.angle_gamma   90.00
#
_symmetry.space_group_name_H-M   'P 1'
#
loop_
_entity.id
_entity.type
_entity.pdbx_description
1 polymer ?
#
loop_
_entity_poly.entity_id
_entity_poly.type
_entity_poly.pdbx_seq_one_letter_code
_entity_poly.pdbx_strand_id
1 'polypeptide(L)' 'RGQLPNKVSIEERPAIVERRERLGDWEPDTIIGKGHKQAIVSLTERKSRLSLVVYQSNNFG' A
#
# COMPACT_ATOMS: atom_id res chain seq x y z
N ARG A 1 -6.28 -17.22 4.69
CA ARG A 1 -6.44 -15.74 4.62
C ARG A 1 -5.03 -15.15 4.79
N GLY A 2 -4.58 -14.28 3.89
CA GLY A 2 -3.17 -13.87 3.75
C GLY A 2 -2.69 -12.96 4.87
N GLN A 3 -1.80 -13.47 5.72
CA GLN A 3 -1.00 -12.65 6.61
C GLN A 3 0.28 -12.28 5.87
N LEU A 4 0.61 -10.98 5.83
CA LEU A 4 1.92 -10.53 5.38
C LEU A 4 2.94 -10.97 6.44
N PRO A 5 3.92 -11.83 6.10
CA PRO A 5 4.97 -12.18 7.04
C PRO A 5 5.73 -10.91 7.44
N ASN A 6 6.10 -10.80 8.71
CA ASN A 6 6.83 -9.65 9.27
C ASN A 6 6.07 -8.31 9.24
N LYS A 7 4.73 -8.33 9.30
CA LYS A 7 3.96 -7.11 9.54
C LYS A 7 4.30 -6.56 10.93
N VAL A 8 4.94 -5.39 10.96
CA VAL A 8 5.15 -4.60 12.16
C VAL A 8 3.88 -3.80 12.46
N SER A 9 3.50 -3.68 13.74
CA SER A 9 2.35 -2.85 14.12
C SER A 9 2.58 -1.38 13.72
N ILE A 10 1.50 -0.63 13.47
CA ILE A 10 1.61 0.81 13.23
C ILE A 10 2.21 1.52 14.45
N GLU A 11 1.85 1.05 15.64
CA GLU A 11 2.36 1.57 16.92
C GLU A 11 3.85 1.32 17.13
N GLU A 12 4.44 0.34 16.43
CA GLU A 12 5.86 0.00 16.53
C GLU A 12 6.70 0.72 15.46
N ARG A 13 6.09 1.56 14.62
CA ARG A 13 6.83 2.30 13.59
C ARG A 13 7.80 3.30 14.24
N PRO A 14 9.02 3.44 13.69
CA PRO A 14 9.92 4.50 14.13
C PRO A 14 9.28 5.88 14.00
N ALA A 15 9.47 6.75 15.01
CA ALA A 15 8.89 8.09 15.05
C ALA A 15 9.20 8.96 13.81
N ILE A 16 10.31 8.68 13.12
CA ILE A 16 10.69 9.36 11.85
C ILE A 16 9.64 9.20 10.74
N VAL A 17 8.88 8.10 10.73
CA VAL A 17 7.82 7.84 9.74
C VAL A 17 6.69 8.86 9.86
N GLU A 18 6.39 9.32 11.08
CA GLU A 18 5.32 10.31 11.29
C GLU A 18 5.77 11.74 10.97
N ARG A 19 7.07 12.02 11.06
CA ARG A 19 7.63 13.32 10.67
C ARG A 19 7.59 13.56 9.16
N ARG A 20 7.55 12.49 8.35
CA ARG A 20 7.54 12.56 6.87
C ARG A 20 8.76 13.30 6.30
N GLU A 21 9.89 13.20 6.97
CA GLU A 21 11.12 13.95 6.65
C GLU A 21 12.09 13.18 5.73
N ARG A 22 11.88 11.89 5.50
CA ARG A 22 12.69 11.06 4.59
C ARG A 22 11.87 10.50 3.43
N LEU A 23 12.56 10.16 2.34
CA LEU A 23 11.97 9.40 1.25
C LEU A 23 11.99 7.91 1.57
N GLY A 24 11.00 7.18 1.07
CA GLY A 24 10.96 5.72 1.11
C GLY A 24 9.95 5.14 2.10
N ASP A 25 9.20 5.98 2.80
CA ASP A 25 8.05 5.56 3.60
C ASP A 25 6.80 5.54 2.70
N TRP A 26 6.44 4.34 2.22
CA TRP A 26 5.31 4.13 1.30
C TRP A 26 4.07 3.60 2.04
N GLU A 27 2.91 4.17 1.75
CA GLU A 27 1.59 3.72 2.22
C GLU A 27 0.84 3.03 1.08
N PRO A 28 0.60 1.70 1.18
CA PRO A 28 -0.21 0.96 0.21
C PRO A 28 -1.69 0.98 0.57
N ASP A 29 -2.55 1.25 -0.43
CA ASP A 29 -3.99 1.04 -0.37
C ASP A 29 -4.41 0.03 -1.44
N THR A 30 -5.51 -0.68 -1.20
CA THR A 30 -6.06 -1.63 -2.17
C THR A 30 -7.58 -1.53 -2.21
N ILE A 31 -8.12 -1.25 -3.40
CA ILE A 31 -9.55 -1.23 -3.69
C ILE A 31 -9.86 -2.51 -4.44
N ILE A 32 -10.74 -3.36 -3.90
CA ILE A 32 -11.16 -4.61 -4.52
C ILE A 32 -12.50 -4.38 -5.24
N GLY A 33 -12.54 -4.67 -6.53
CA GLY A 33 -13.76 -4.59 -7.33
C GLY A 33 -14.69 -5.80 -7.14
N LYS A 34 -15.89 -5.69 -7.71
CA LYS A 34 -16.96 -6.68 -7.55
C LYS A 34 -16.51 -8.08 -7.95
N GLY A 35 -16.83 -9.08 -7.12
CA GLY A 35 -16.50 -10.48 -7.37
C GLY A 35 -15.00 -10.80 -7.31
N HIS A 36 -14.17 -9.91 -6.75
CA HIS A 36 -12.72 -10.08 -6.63
C HIS A 36 -12.00 -10.31 -7.98
N LYS A 37 -12.61 -9.87 -9.09
CA LYS A 37 -12.07 -10.03 -10.44
C LYS A 37 -11.09 -8.93 -10.83
N GLN A 38 -11.16 -7.79 -10.16
CA GLN A 38 -10.32 -6.64 -10.41
C GLN A 38 -9.93 -5.98 -9.08
N ALA A 39 -8.76 -5.34 -9.06
CA ALA A 39 -8.30 -4.55 -7.93
C ALA A 39 -7.52 -3.34 -8.45
N ILE A 40 -7.54 -2.26 -7.67
CA ILE A 40 -6.64 -1.13 -7.84
C ILE A 40 -5.73 -1.12 -6.63
N VAL A 41 -4.43 -1.08 -6.86
CA VAL A 41 -3.42 -0.89 -5.82
C VAL A 41 -2.80 0.47 -6.02
N SER A 42 -2.75 1.27 -4.95
CA SER A 42 -2.02 2.53 -4.94
C SER A 42 -0.93 2.51 -3.89
N LEU A 43 0.25 3.04 -4.22
CA LEU A 43 1.35 3.25 -3.30
C LEU A 43 1.62 4.76 -3.24
N THR A 44 1.52 5.34 -2.05
CA THR A 44 1.77 6.78 -1.85
C THR A 44 3.01 6.98 -0.99
N GLU A 45 3.98 7.74 -1.50
CA GLU A 45 5.17 8.13 -0.74
C GLU A 45 4.83 9.33 0.18
N ARG A 46 5.04 9.19 1.49
CA ARG A 46 4.47 10.13 2.48
C ARG A 46 5.10 11.53 2.45
N LYS A 47 6.37 11.66 2.06
CA LYS A 47 7.09 12.94 2.03
C LYS A 47 6.78 13.74 0.77
N SER A 48 7.01 13.14 -0.39
CA SER A 48 6.87 13.73 -1.72
C SER A 48 5.43 13.76 -2.23
N ARG A 49 4.52 12.97 -1.61
CA ARG A 49 3.14 12.76 -2.08
C ARG A 49 3.05 12.13 -3.47
N LEU A 50 4.13 11.51 -3.95
CA LEU A 50 4.12 10.76 -5.20
C LEU A 50 3.24 9.52 -5.05
N SER A 51 2.30 9.33 -5.97
CA SER A 51 1.43 8.14 -5.98
C SER A 51 1.66 7.32 -7.25
N LEU A 52 1.89 6.02 -7.06
CA LEU A 52 1.89 5.01 -8.11
C LEU A 52 0.57 4.25 -8.05
N VAL A 53 -0.15 4.17 -9.16
CA VAL A 53 -1.45 3.48 -9.24
C VAL A 53 -1.36 2.37 -10.27
N VAL A 54 -1.73 1.16 -9.86
CA VAL A 54 -1.72 -0.03 -10.69
C VAL A 54 -3.11 -0.65 -10.71
N TYR A 55 -3.63 -0.85 -11.92
CA TYR A 55 -4.83 -1.63 -12.15
C TYR A 55 -4.45 -3.11 -12.32
N GLN A 56 -5.06 -3.97 -11.51
CA GLN A 56 -4.94 -5.42 -11.62
C GLN A 56 -6.28 -6.01 -12.03
N SER A 57 -6.28 -6.82 -13.08
CA SER A 57 -7.42 -7.62 -13.51
C SER A 57 -7.02 -9.08 -13.52
N ASN A 58 -7.80 -9.92 -12.85
CA ASN A 58 -7.67 -11.36 -12.97
C ASN A 58 -8.32 -11.82 -14.27
N ASN A 59 -7.52 -11.93 -15.33
CA ASN A 59 -7.92 -12.61 -16.55
C ASN A 59 -7.79 -14.12 -16.36
N PHE A 60 -8.72 -14.73 -15.61
CA PHE A 60 -8.95 -16.17 -15.74
C PHE A 60 -9.74 -16.40 -17.03
N GLY A 61 -9.01 -16.62 -18.12
CA GLY A 61 -9.49 -17.29 -19.33
C GLY A 61 -8.87 -18.67 -19.40
#